data_AF-A0A3M2B3Y6-F1
#
_entry.id   AF-A0A3M2B3Y6-F1
#
_cell.length_a   1.000
_cell.length_b   1.000
_cell.length_c   1.000
_cell.angle_alpha   90.00
_cell.angle_beta   90.00
_cell.angle_gamma   90.00
#
_symmetry.space_group_name_H-M   'P 1'
#
loop_
_entity.id
_entity.type
_entity.pdbx_description
1 polymer ?
#
loop_
_entity_poly.entity_id
_entity_poly.type
_entity_poly.pdbx_seq_one_letter_code
_entity_poly.pdbx_strand_id
1 'polypeptide(L)'
;MAGLPNLIWPVVVKCFLIASLHGGPDPTKHAYEPLHIEPAACPLVAYLDHHSLILEKGYRRVEIPLPSHEGWHQLRYMWGANYATLDEEILFVRLGPTGTY
;
A
#
# COMPACT_ATOMS: atom_id res chain seq x y z
N MET A 1 -33.76 20.69 30.42
CA MET A 1 -33.18 20.52 29.08
C MET A 1 -32.01 19.57 29.22
N ALA A 2 -32.17 18.31 28.82
CA ALA A 2 -31.09 17.32 28.87
C ALA A 2 -30.29 17.41 27.56
N GLY A 3 -29.01 17.76 27.65
CA GLY A 3 -28.11 17.78 26.50
C GLY A 3 -27.85 16.36 26.01
N LEU A 4 -28.12 16.09 24.74
CA LEU A 4 -27.74 14.84 24.10
C LEU A 4 -26.21 14.71 24.14
N PRO A 5 -25.66 13.53 24.51
CA PRO A 5 -24.23 13.31 24.47
C PRO A 5 -23.74 13.46 23.03
N ASN A 6 -22.69 14.27 22.82
CA ASN A 6 -22.01 14.39 21.55
C ASN A 6 -21.57 13.00 21.09
N LEU A 7 -22.25 12.44 20.08
CA LEU A 7 -21.78 11.26 19.36
C LEU A 7 -20.49 11.65 18.63
N ILE A 8 -19.35 11.26 19.19
CA ILE A 8 -18.07 11.31 18.48
C ILE A 8 -18.08 10.16 17.49
N TRP A 9 -18.35 10.45 16.22
CA TRP A 9 -18.18 9.47 15.16
C TRP A 9 -16.69 9.17 15.00
N PRO A 10 -16.26 7.90 14.95
CA PRO A 10 -14.87 7.58 14.71
C PRO A 10 -14.47 8.11 13.32
N VAL A 11 -13.50 9.03 13.30
CA VAL A 11 -12.92 9.52 12.06
C VAL A 11 -12.15 8.37 11.42
N VAL A 12 -12.70 7.80 10.34
CA VAL A 12 -12.01 6.78 9.56
C VAL A 12 -10.93 7.46 8.73
N VAL A 13 -9.69 7.37 9.21
CA VAL A 13 -8.52 7.85 8.47
C VAL A 13 -8.19 6.85 7.36
N LYS A 14 -8.43 7.25 6.10
CA LYS A 14 -8.00 6.48 4.92
C LYS A 14 -6.51 6.72 4.70
N CYS A 15 -5.74 5.65 4.62
CA CYS A 15 -4.32 5.73 4.31
C CYS A 15 -4.10 5.47 2.83
N PHE A 16 -3.46 6.40 2.13
CA PHE A 16 -3.10 6.29 0.73
C PHE A 16 -1.58 6.18 0.61
N LEU A 17 -1.14 5.25 -0.22
CA LEU A 17 0.22 5.12 -0.69
C LEU A 17 0.26 5.48 -2.16
N ILE A 18 1.15 6.40 -2.51
CA ILE A 18 1.54 6.68 -3.89
C ILE A 18 3.05 6.43 -3.98
N ALA A 19 3.49 5.61 -4.91
CA ALA A 19 4.89 5.26 -5.07
C ALA A 19 5.24 5.10 -6.55
N SER A 20 6.51 5.30 -6.89
CA SER A 20 7.08 4.81 -8.14
C SER A 20 7.69 3.44 -7.89
N LEU A 21 7.37 2.47 -8.74
CA LEU A 21 7.93 1.12 -8.71
C LEU A 21 8.75 0.88 -9.97
N HIS A 22 10.00 0.48 -9.81
CA HIS A 22 10.81 -0.06 -10.89
C HIS A 22 10.66 -1.58 -10.91
N GLY A 23 10.00 -2.11 -11.95
CA GLY A 23 9.80 -3.54 -12.16
C GLY A 23 10.60 -4.08 -13.33
N GLY A 24 10.30 -5.32 -13.73
CA GLY A 24 10.96 -6.01 -14.83
C GLY A 24 11.35 -7.44 -14.50
N PRO A 25 11.91 -8.17 -15.48
CA PRO A 25 12.30 -9.57 -15.32
C PRO A 25 13.52 -9.78 -14.43
N ASP A 26 14.30 -8.72 -14.17
CA ASP A 26 15.51 -8.76 -13.35
C ASP A 26 15.21 -8.26 -11.92
N PRO A 27 15.15 -9.15 -10.91
CA PRO A 27 14.83 -8.76 -9.54
C PRO A 27 15.93 -7.93 -8.88
N THR A 28 17.15 -7.94 -9.41
CA THR A 28 18.25 -7.14 -8.86
C THR A 28 18.11 -5.65 -9.18
N LYS A 29 17.26 -5.31 -10.15
CA LYS A 29 16.94 -3.93 -10.54
C LYS A 29 15.64 -3.42 -9.93
N HIS A 30 14.93 -4.22 -9.14
CA HIS A 30 13.70 -3.77 -8.52
C HIS A 30 13.99 -2.66 -7.52
N ALA A 31 13.21 -1.59 -7.60
CA ALA A 31 13.34 -0.42 -6.72
C ALA A 31 11.96 0.19 -6.44
N TYR A 32 11.83 0.86 -5.31
CA TYR A 32 10.63 1.63 -5.00
C TYR A 32 11.01 2.99 -4.44
N GLU A 33 10.28 4.01 -4.87
CA GLU A 33 10.39 5.37 -4.34
C GLU A 33 9.00 5.79 -3.83
N PRO A 34 8.83 5.99 -2.52
CA PRO A 34 7.56 6.47 -2.01
C PRO A 34 7.37 7.93 -2.43
N LEU A 35 6.39 8.17 -3.30
CA LEU A 35 6.05 9.52 -3.73
C LEU A 35 5.21 10.24 -2.66
N HIS A 36 4.39 9.52 -1.89
CA HIS A 36 3.67 10.10 -0.77
C HIS A 36 2.94 9.05 0.07
N ILE A 37 2.85 9.25 1.39
CA ILE A 37 1.93 8.52 2.27
C ILE A 37 1.02 9.54 2.94
N GLU A 38 -0.29 9.45 2.69
CA GLU A 38 -1.27 10.35 3.28
C GLU A 38 -2.32 9.62 4.14
N PRO A 39 -2.71 10.21 5.28
CA PRO A 39 -1.99 11.27 6.00
C PRO A 39 -0.68 10.74 6.59
N ALA A 40 0.26 11.63 6.93
CA ALA A 40 1.51 11.27 7.61
C ALA A 40 1.31 10.47 8.93
N ALA A 41 0.11 10.56 9.53
CA ALA A 41 -0.31 9.78 10.69
C ALA A 41 -0.65 8.30 10.37
N CYS A 42 -0.37 7.80 9.16
CA CYS A 42 -0.50 6.41 8.77
C CYS A 42 0.87 5.70 8.88
N PRO A 43 1.26 5.19 10.07
CA PRO A 43 2.50 4.42 10.19
C PRO A 43 2.35 3.13 9.37
N LEU A 44 3.08 3.04 8.28
CA LEU A 44 3.19 1.85 7.45
C LEU A 44 4.67 1.61 7.15
N VAL A 45 5.07 0.36 7.19
CA VAL A 45 6.39 -0.09 6.74
C VAL A 45 6.22 -0.53 5.30
N ALA A 46 7.08 -0.07 4.41
CA ALA A 46 7.11 -0.48 3.01
C ALA A 46 8.51 -0.99 2.66
N TYR A 47 8.60 -2.10 1.95
CA TYR A 47 9.84 -2.65 1.43
C TYR A 47 9.57 -3.58 0.25
N LEU A 48 10.60 -3.92 -0.51
CA LEU A 48 10.51 -4.85 -1.63
C LEU A 48 10.90 -6.27 -1.21
N ASP A 49 10.21 -7.26 -1.75
CA ASP A 49 10.71 -8.62 -1.89
C ASP A 49 11.03 -8.91 -3.38
N HIS A 50 11.32 -10.18 -3.72
CA HIS A 50 11.70 -10.59 -5.08
C HIS A 50 10.60 -10.37 -6.14
N HIS A 51 9.35 -10.23 -5.73
CA HIS A 51 8.19 -10.24 -6.63
C HIS A 51 7.12 -9.20 -6.29
N SER A 52 7.22 -8.53 -5.14
CA SER A 52 6.17 -7.67 -4.60
C SER A 52 6.74 -6.48 -3.84
N LEU A 53 6.00 -5.37 -3.85
CA LEU A 53 6.06 -4.37 -2.80
C LEU A 53 5.23 -4.86 -1.61
N ILE A 54 5.87 -4.95 -0.46
CA ILE A 54 5.26 -5.35 0.80
C ILE A 54 4.94 -4.11 1.62
N LEU A 55 3.69 -4.03 2.10
CA LEU A 55 3.22 -2.99 3.01
C LEU A 55 2.71 -3.62 4.30
N GLU A 56 3.22 -3.17 5.45
CA GLU A 56 2.83 -3.67 6.77
C GLU A 56 2.33 -2.54 7.67
N LYS A 57 1.23 -2.81 8.38
CA LYS A 57 0.69 -1.91 9.41
C LYS A 57 -0.03 -2.72 10.49
N GLY A 58 0.53 -2.72 11.70
CA GLY A 58 0.05 -3.56 12.80
C GLY A 58 0.21 -5.05 12.46
N TYR A 59 -0.87 -5.82 12.60
CA TYR A 59 -0.91 -7.26 12.32
C TYR A 59 -1.33 -7.60 10.89
N ARG A 60 -1.30 -6.64 9.97
CA ARG A 60 -1.74 -6.81 8.59
C ARG A 60 -0.60 -6.47 7.62
N ARG A 61 -0.51 -7.30 6.59
CA ARG A 61 0.41 -7.23 5.46
C ARG A 61 -0.38 -7.18 4.16
N VAL A 62 0.11 -6.40 3.21
CA VAL A 62 -0.37 -6.32 1.83
C VAL A 62 0.80 -6.59 0.91
N GLU A 63 0.61 -7.47 -0.06
CA GLU A 63 1.59 -7.76 -1.11
C GLU A 63 1.04 -7.26 -2.44
N ILE A 64 1.77 -6.34 -3.05
CA ILE A 64 1.44 -5.73 -4.33
C ILE A 64 2.45 -6.27 -5.35
N PRO A 65 2.04 -7.13 -6.29
CA PRO A 65 2.95 -7.65 -7.32
C PRO A 65 3.70 -6.54 -8.06
N LEU A 66 4.99 -6.79 -8.34
CA LEU A 66 5.80 -5.88 -9.15
C LEU A 66 5.46 -6.02 -10.64
N PRO A 67 5.61 -4.94 -11.43
CA PRO A 67 5.41 -5.00 -12.88
C PRO A 67 6.39 -5.99 -13.53
N SER A 68 5.90 -6.77 -14.50
CA SER A 68 6.73 -7.67 -15.31
C SER A 68 7.51 -6.95 -16.41
N HIS A 69 7.01 -5.80 -16.85
CA HIS A 69 7.68 -4.96 -17.85
C HIS A 69 8.79 -4.14 -17.18
N GLU A 70 9.93 -4.01 -17.85
CA GLU A 70 11.06 -3.24 -17.33
C GLU A 70 10.75 -1.73 -17.44
N GLY A 71 10.88 -1.03 -16.32
CA GLY A 71 10.64 0.42 -16.27
C GLY A 71 10.10 0.90 -14.94
N TRP A 72 9.95 2.22 -14.84
CA TRP A 72 9.29 2.90 -13.72
C TRP A 72 7.79 3.02 -13.98
N HIS A 73 7.00 2.66 -12.98
CA HIS A 73 5.55 2.61 -13.01
C HIS A 73 4.97 3.35 -11.80
N GLN A 74 3.85 4.05 -11.98
CA GLN A 74 3.17 4.74 -10.89
C GLN A 74 2.18 3.82 -10.18
N LEU A 75 2.45 3.55 -8.90
CA LEU A 75 1.58 2.79 -8.00
C LEU A 75 0.70 3.72 -7.18
N ARG A 76 -0.58 3.34 -7.02
CA ARG A 76 -1.52 3.90 -6.03
C ARG A 76 -2.20 2.77 -5.26
N TYR A 77 -2.22 2.87 -3.95
CA TYR A 77 -2.91 1.91 -3.08
C TYR A 77 -3.60 2.60 -1.92
N MET A 78 -4.84 2.20 -1.63
CA MET A 78 -5.56 2.61 -0.42
C MET A 78 -5.54 1.46 0.58
N TRP A 79 -5.05 1.71 1.79
CA TRP A 79 -4.92 0.68 2.81
C TRP A 79 -6.24 -0.04 3.08
N GLY A 80 -6.22 -1.37 2.96
CA GLY A 80 -7.38 -2.24 3.13
C GLY A 80 -8.18 -2.50 1.85
N ALA A 81 -7.81 -1.90 0.72
CA ALA A 81 -8.34 -2.29 -0.58
C ALA A 81 -7.79 -3.66 -1.01
N ASN A 82 -8.59 -4.38 -1.80
CA ASN A 82 -8.22 -5.66 -2.43
C ASN A 82 -7.56 -5.48 -3.81
N TYR A 83 -7.31 -4.24 -4.22
CA TYR A 83 -6.59 -3.91 -5.43
C TYR A 83 -5.71 -2.66 -5.22
N ALA A 84 -4.69 -2.54 -6.05
CA ALA A 84 -3.91 -1.35 -6.29
C ALA A 84 -4.09 -0.91 -7.75
N THR A 85 -3.59 0.27 -8.09
CA THR A 85 -3.56 0.76 -9.47
C THR A 85 -2.11 0.99 -9.87
N LEU A 86 -1.69 0.45 -11.01
CA LEU A 86 -0.36 0.60 -11.58
C LEU A 86 -0.52 1.16 -13.00
N ASP A 87 -0.04 2.38 -13.26
CA ASP A 87 -0.24 3.07 -14.55
C ASP A 87 -1.69 3.03 -15.05
N GLU A 88 -2.64 3.24 -14.14
CA GLU A 88 -4.10 3.18 -14.39
C GLU A 88 -4.68 1.76 -14.55
N GLU A 89 -3.86 0.72 -14.58
CA GLU A 89 -4.31 -0.68 -14.61
C GLU A 89 -4.59 -1.21 -13.20
N ILE A 90 -5.61 -2.06 -13.07
CA ILE A 90 -5.98 -2.68 -11.79
C ILE A 90 -5.09 -3.89 -11.53
N LEU A 91 -4.43 -3.90 -10.38
CA LEU A 91 -3.62 -5.01 -9.91
C LEU A 91 -4.25 -5.57 -8.63
N PHE A 92 -4.56 -6.88 -8.61
CA PHE A 92 -5.04 -7.53 -7.39
C PHE A 92 -3.90 -7.71 -6.39
N VAL A 93 -4.17 -7.39 -5.12
CA VAL A 93 -3.19 -7.51 -4.03
C VAL A 93 -3.50 -8.73 -3.18
N ARG A 94 -2.48 -9.25 -2.50
CA ARG A 94 -2.67 -10.31 -1.48
C ARG A 94 -2.72 -9.67 -0.11
N LEU A 95 -3.69 -10.09 0.69
CA LEU A 95 -3.86 -9.63 2.08
C LEU A 95 -3.50 -10.78 3.01
N GLY A 96 -2.73 -10.49 4.06
CA GLY A 96 -2.32 -11.49 5.04
C GLY A 96 -1.97 -10.89 6.40
N PRO A 97 -1.66 -11.72 7.41
CA PRO A 97 -1.11 -11.25 8.65
C PRO A 97 0.39 -10.91 8.52
N THR A 98 0.90 -10.04 9.39
CA THR A 98 2.33 -9.74 9.51
C THR A 98 3.09 -10.97 10.03
N GLY A 99 4.26 -11.27 9.49
CA GLY A 99 5.15 -12.33 10.02
C GLY A 99 4.73 -13.78 9.76
N THR A 100 3.73 -14.04 8.93
CA THR A 100 3.59 -15.35 8.30
C THR A 100 4.60 -15.46 7.15
N TYR A 101 5.25 -16.62 7.05
CA TYR A 101 6.28 -17.09 6.09
C TYR A 101 7.72 -17.09 6.63
#